data_AF-A0A955TAJ5-F1
#
_entry.id   AF-A0A955TAJ5-F1
#
_cell.length_a   1.000
_cell.length_b   1.000
_cell.length_c   1.000
_cell.angle_alpha   90.00
_cell.angle_beta   90.00
_cell.angle_gamma   90.00
#
_symmetry.space_group_name_H-M   'P 1'
#
loop_
_entity.id
_entity.type
_entity.pdbx_description
1 polymer ?
#
loop_
_entity_poly.entity_id
_entity_poly.type
_entity_poly.pdbx_seq_one_letter_code
_entity_poly.pdbx_strand_id
1 'polypeptide(L)'
;VVALDGATLLVLDPETLETRSTLSLDGDGISSFRFQPDIEKSEVWFARGKKVGKFSVPQGEWTTLATFDKPIQNLTRDSDGRVFVSAGAEILQLRFD
;
A
#
# COMPACT_ATOMS: atom_id res chain seq x y z
N VAL A 1 -2.75 5.18 -13.40
CA VAL A 1 -3.83 4.72 -12.49
C VAL A 1 -3.31 3.56 -11.64
N VAL A 2 -3.77 3.42 -10.40
CA VAL A 2 -3.46 2.26 -9.55
C VAL A 2 -4.76 1.52 -9.26
N ALA A 3 -4.78 0.21 -9.49
CA ALA A 3 -5.95 -0.65 -9.32
C ALA A 3 -5.58 -1.94 -8.57
N LEU A 4 -6.60 -2.61 -8.03
CA LEU A 4 -6.49 -3.94 -7.46
C LEU A 4 -7.25 -4.96 -8.31
N ASP A 5 -6.60 -6.08 -8.59
CA ASP A 5 -7.22 -7.27 -9.15
C ASP A 5 -6.90 -8.46 -8.24
N GLY A 6 -7.85 -8.80 -7.35
CA GLY A 6 -7.65 -9.78 -6.29
C GLY A 6 -6.50 -9.41 -5.36
N ALA A 7 -5.43 -10.22 -5.40
CA ALA A 7 -4.21 -10.01 -4.62
C ALA A 7 -3.10 -9.29 -5.42
N THR A 8 -3.43 -8.77 -6.60
CA THR A 8 -2.47 -8.10 -7.49
C THR A 8 -2.73 -6.60 -7.50
N LEU A 9 -1.68 -5.82 -7.30
CA LEU A 9 -1.69 -4.37 -7.53
C LEU A 9 -1.25 -4.11 -8.98
N LEU A 10 -2.06 -3.36 -9.71
CA LEU A 10 -1.81 -2.99 -11.09
C LEU A 10 -1.47 -1.50 -11.17
N VAL A 11 -0.37 -1.17 -11.84
CA VAL A 11 -0.04 0.19 -12.26
C VAL A 11 -0.34 0.29 -13.74
N LEU A 12 -1.34 1.12 -14.07
CA LEU A 12 -1.83 1.29 -15.44
C LEU A 12 -1.42 2.65 -15.99
N ASP A 13 -1.16 2.69 -17.29
CA ASP A 13 -1.15 3.90 -18.08
C ASP A 13 -2.51 4.62 -17.93
N PRO A 14 -2.57 5.91 -17.57
CA PRO A 14 -3.85 6.59 -17.40
C PRO A 14 -4.60 6.87 -18.72
N GLU A 15 -3.91 6.92 -19.85
CA GLU A 15 -4.50 7.23 -21.16
C GLU A 15 -4.95 5.94 -21.87
N THR A 16 -4.12 4.90 -21.84
CA THR A 16 -4.39 3.64 -22.55
C THR A 16 -5.00 2.56 -21.67
N LEU A 17 -4.92 2.71 -20.34
CA LEU A 17 -5.25 1.69 -19.34
C LEU A 17 -4.44 0.38 -19.47
N GLU A 18 -3.37 0.40 -20.26
CA GLU A 18 -2.45 -0.74 -20.37
C GLU A 18 -1.63 -0.89 -19.09
N THR A 19 -1.38 -2.15 -18.71
CA THR A 19 -0.59 -2.48 -17.53
C THR A 19 0.88 -2.14 -17.75
N ARG A 20 1.39 -1.14 -17.02
CA ARG A 20 2.81 -0.79 -16.98
C ARG A 20 3.59 -1.66 -15.99
N SER A 21 2.95 -2.04 -14.88
CA SER A 21 3.57 -2.90 -13.86
C SER A 21 2.51 -3.67 -13.08
N THR A 22 2.90 -4.86 -12.62
CA THR A 22 2.09 -5.73 -11.77
C THR A 22 2.87 -6.10 -10.53
N LEU A 23 2.21 -6.08 -9.37
CA LEU A 23 2.75 -6.60 -8.13
C LEU A 23 1.77 -7.64 -7.58
N SER A 24 2.13 -8.91 -7.71
CA SER A 24 1.42 -10.01 -7.04
C SER A 24 1.81 -10.03 -5.57
N LEU A 25 0.82 -9.93 -4.70
CA LEU A 25 1.02 -10.04 -3.26
C LEU A 25 0.46 -11.39 -2.83
N ASP A 26 1.33 -12.38 -2.61
CA ASP A 26 0.90 -13.77 -2.38
C ASP A 26 -0.10 -13.93 -1.21
N GLY A 27 -1.18 -14.69 -1.39
CA GLY A 27 -1.93 -15.36 -0.30
C GLY A 27 -2.82 -14.52 0.63
N ASP A 28 -2.45 -13.29 1.00
CA ASP A 28 -3.28 -12.42 1.83
C ASP A 28 -3.76 -11.24 0.98
N GLY A 29 -5.06 -11.10 0.78
CA GLY A 29 -5.63 -9.98 0.03
C GLY A 29 -5.26 -8.62 0.63
N ILE A 30 -5.27 -7.58 -0.20
CA ILE A 30 -5.10 -6.20 0.27
C ILE A 30 -6.40 -5.77 0.96
N SER A 31 -6.33 -5.39 2.23
CA SER A 31 -7.48 -4.85 2.96
C SER A 31 -7.65 -3.34 2.76
N SER A 32 -6.56 -2.62 2.49
CA SER A 32 -6.58 -1.20 2.17
C SER A 32 -5.31 -0.80 1.42
N PHE A 33 -5.43 0.16 0.50
CA PHE A 33 -4.28 0.80 -0.14
C PHE A 33 -4.51 2.30 -0.29
N ARG A 34 -3.41 3.03 -0.39
CA ARG A 34 -3.40 4.47 -0.68
C ARG A 34 -2.26 4.79 -1.62
N PHE A 35 -2.60 5.41 -2.74
CA PHE A 35 -1.62 5.98 -3.65
C PHE A 35 -1.23 7.38 -3.18
N GLN A 36 0.06 7.66 -3.19
CA GLN A 36 0.62 8.97 -2.95
C GLN A 36 1.38 9.42 -4.21
N PRO A 37 0.82 10.35 -4.98
CA PRO A 37 1.53 10.92 -6.11
C PRO A 37 2.61 11.87 -5.59
N ASP A 38 3.81 11.70 -6.12
CA ASP A 38 4.93 12.63 -5.97
C ASP A 38 5.74 12.60 -7.28
N ILE A 39 6.33 13.75 -7.64
CA ILE A 39 7.08 13.94 -8.89
C ILE A 39 8.32 13.05 -8.94
N GLU A 40 8.96 12.81 -7.79
CA GLU A 40 10.19 12.04 -7.69
C GLU A 40 9.95 10.62 -7.17
N LYS A 41 8.98 10.45 -6.25
CA LYS A 41 8.75 9.17 -5.55
C LYS A 41 7.28 8.86 -5.34
N SER A 42 6.59 8.54 -6.42
CA SER A 42 5.23 8.01 -6.33
C SER A 42 5.23 6.65 -5.60
N GLU A 43 4.47 6.55 -4.51
CA GLU A 43 4.41 5.37 -3.65
C GLU A 43 2.98 4.83 -3.50
N VAL A 44 2.84 3.52 -3.38
CA VAL A 44 1.60 2.88 -2.95
C VAL A 44 1.82 2.28 -1.57
N TRP A 45 1.04 2.75 -0.60
CA TRP A 45 0.99 2.21 0.74
C TRP A 45 -0.14 1.19 0.83
N PHE A 46 0.06 0.07 1.52
CA PHE A 46 -0.97 -0.95 1.61
C PHE A 46 -0.92 -1.71 2.92
N ALA A 47 -2.10 -2.20 3.31
CA ALA A 47 -2.32 -3.15 4.36
C ALA A 47 -2.64 -4.52 3.74
N ARG A 48 -1.90 -5.55 4.17
CA ARG A 48 -2.07 -6.93 3.71
C ARG A 48 -1.95 -7.87 4.90
N GLY A 49 -3.00 -8.63 5.19
CA GLY A 49 -3.01 -9.52 6.34
C GLY A 49 -2.64 -8.76 7.61
N LYS A 50 -1.46 -9.02 8.17
CA LYS A 50 -0.92 -8.32 9.36
C LYS A 50 0.22 -7.35 9.06
N LYS A 51 0.48 -7.04 7.79
CA LYS A 51 1.64 -6.25 7.35
C LYS A 51 1.21 -4.92 6.76
N VAL A 52 1.99 -3.89 7.09
CA VAL A 52 2.02 -2.63 6.34
C VAL A 52 3.24 -2.65 5.44
N GLY A 53 3.02 -2.35 4.16
CA GLY A 53 4.08 -2.23 3.19
C GLY A 53 3.96 -0.96 2.35
N LYS A 54 5.04 -0.68 1.64
CA LYS A 54 5.04 0.31 0.56
C LYS A 54 5.65 -0.28 -0.71
N PHE A 55 5.19 0.24 -1.83
CA PHE A 55 5.71 -0.05 -3.16
C PHE A 55 6.13 1.25 -3.83
N SER A 56 7.37 1.32 -4.29
CA SER A 56 7.85 2.44 -5.10
C SER A 56 7.49 2.21 -6.57
N VAL A 57 6.64 3.09 -7.13
CA VAL A 57 6.12 2.92 -8.49
C VAL A 57 7.23 3.01 -9.55
N PRO A 58 8.17 3.97 -9.50
CA PRO A 58 9.23 4.06 -10.50
C PRO A 58 10.24 2.91 -10.44
N GLN A 59 10.49 2.39 -9.24
CA GLN A 59 11.57 1.43 -8.99
C GLN A 59 11.08 -0.03 -9.01
N GLY A 60 9.77 -0.25 -8.86
CA GLY A 60 9.23 -1.61 -8.77
C GLY A 60 9.61 -2.32 -7.46
N GLU A 61 10.05 -1.59 -6.45
CA GLU A 61 10.60 -2.17 -5.21
C GLU A 61 9.57 -2.20 -4.08
N TRP A 62 9.60 -3.30 -3.32
CA TRP A 62 8.73 -3.53 -2.17
C TRP A 62 9.50 -3.43 -0.85
N THR A 63 8.82 -2.89 0.16
CA THR A 63 9.33 -2.87 1.54
C THR A 63 8.22 -3.18 2.53
N THR A 64 8.43 -4.16 3.42
CA THR A 64 7.64 -4.29 4.66
C THR A 64 8.10 -3.24 5.63
N LEU A 65 7.17 -2.45 6.15
CA LEU A 65 7.47 -1.38 7.10
C LEU A 65 7.09 -1.76 8.53
N ALA A 66 6.01 -2.53 8.70
CA ALA A 66 5.56 -2.99 10.01
C ALA A 66 4.80 -4.32 9.92
N THR A 67 4.83 -5.08 11.00
CA THR A 67 4.04 -6.30 11.20
C THR A 67 3.29 -6.22 12.52
N PHE A 68 2.03 -6.62 12.51
CA PHE A 68 1.10 -6.60 13.64
C PHE A 68 0.78 -8.03 14.08
N ASP A 69 0.29 -8.19 15.31
CA ASP A 69 -0.19 -9.47 15.83
C ASP A 69 -1.60 -9.82 15.33
N LYS A 70 -2.39 -8.79 14.99
CA LYS A 70 -3.76 -8.87 14.48
C LYS A 70 -3.83 -8.48 13.00
N PRO A 71 -4.81 -9.00 12.25
CA PRO A 71 -5.07 -8.54 10.88
C PRO A 71 -5.39 -7.04 10.85
N ILE A 72 -4.92 -6.37 9.81
CA ILE A 72 -5.16 -4.97 9.54
C ILE A 72 -6.42 -4.82 8.70
N GLN A 73 -7.35 -3.98 9.15
CA GLN A 73 -8.59 -3.69 8.43
C GLN A 73 -8.44 -2.47 7.53
N ASN A 74 -7.66 -1.47 7.95
CA ASN A 74 -7.53 -0.23 7.20
C ASN A 74 -6.20 0.46 7.45
N LEU A 75 -5.76 1.22 6.46
CA LEU A 75 -4.59 2.09 6.50
C LEU A 75 -4.96 3.45 5.90
N THR A 76 -4.55 4.52 6.56
CA THR A 76 -4.63 5.87 6.02
C THR A 76 -3.36 6.66 6.34
N ARG A 77 -3.18 7.78 5.65
CA ARG A 77 -2.08 8.71 5.88
C ARG A 77 -2.66 10.12 6.01
N ASP A 78 -2.10 10.98 6.83
CA ASP A 78 -2.52 12.38 6.85
C ASP A 78 -1.60 13.27 5.99
N SER A 79 -1.90 14.57 5.95
CA SER A 79 -1.12 15.57 5.22
C SER A 79 0.30 15.75 5.77
N ASP A 80 0.51 15.43 7.04
CA ASP A 80 1.82 15.48 7.69
C ASP A 80 2.63 14.21 7.40
N GLY A 81 2.06 13.29 6.64
CA GLY A 81 2.68 12.02 6.27
C GLY A 81 2.66 10.96 7.37
N ARG A 82 1.91 11.17 8.45
CA ARG A 82 1.72 10.18 9.52
C ARG A 82 0.80 9.08 9.02
N VAL A 83 1.16 7.83 9.29
CA VAL A 83 0.37 6.66 8.87
C VAL A 83 -0.42 6.14 10.05
N PHE A 84 -1.71 5.89 9.84
CA PHE A 84 -2.62 5.33 10.83
C PHE A 84 -3.14 4.00 10.33
N VAL A 85 -3.17 3.01 11.22
CA VAL A 85 -3.53 1.63 10.92
C VAL A 85 -4.57 1.18 11.92
N SER A 86 -5.63 0.54 11.43
CA SER A 86 -6.59 -0.18 12.28
C SER A 86 -6.28 -1.67 12.24
N ALA A 87 -6.02 -2.27 13.41
CA ALA A 87 -5.72 -3.68 13.56
C ALA A 87 -6.51 -4.26 14.75
N GLY A 88 -7.54 -5.06 14.44
CA GLY A 88 -8.51 -5.49 15.44
C GLY A 88 -9.31 -4.32 15.98
N ALA A 89 -9.33 -4.14 17.31
CA ALA A 89 -10.02 -3.03 17.98
C ALA A 89 -9.12 -1.79 18.21
N GLU A 90 -7.89 -1.81 17.71
CA GLU A 90 -6.88 -0.79 17.96
C GLU A 90 -6.65 0.09 16.73
N ILE A 91 -6.37 1.37 16.98
CA ILE A 91 -5.85 2.31 15.98
C ILE A 91 -4.45 2.72 16.42
N LEU A 92 -3.47 2.47 15.57
CA LEU A 92 -2.05 2.71 15.84
C LEU A 92 -1.51 3.71 14.84
N GLN A 93 -0.76 4.70 15.33
CA GLN A 93 0.01 5.60 14.49
C GLN A 93 1.41 5.01 14.29
N LEU A 94 1.79 4.77 13.04
CA LEU A 94 3.15 4.39 12.67
C LEU A 94 4.02 5.63 12.50
N ARG A 95 5.25 5.54 12.99
CA ARG A 95 6.32 6.51 12.76
C ARG A 95 7.44 5.80 12.06
N PHE A 96 7.85 6.33 10.93
CA PHE A 96 9.03 5.89 10.19
C PHE A 96 10.05 7.01 10.32
N ASP A 97 11.29 6.62 10.61
CA ASP A 97 12.46 7.49 10.72
C ASP A 97 12.96 7.97 9.34
#